data_AF-A0A953PC25-F1
#
_entry.id   AF-A0A953PC25-F1
#
_cell.length_a   1.000
_cell.length_b   1.000
_cell.length_c   1.000
_cell.angle_alpha   90.00
_cell.angle_beta   90.00
_cell.angle_gamma   90.00
#
_symmetry.space_group_name_H-M   'P 1'
#
loop_
_entity.id
_entity.type
_entity.pdbx_description
1 polymer ?
#
loop_
_entity_poly.entity_id
_entity_poly.type
_entity_poly.pdbx_seq_one_letter_code
_entity_poly.pdbx_strand_id
1 'polypeptide(L)'
;MQSKRSRGAGRSRSQGPKTARERELTTKRRGELSELAFVYKAATQGFHVAKPYGDSERYDFILEAGHRLWRIQVKATTTLRNGRYHVNCRRRTHGGLVPYRPEEVDFIVAHIIPEDGWFIVPIAVAQGHTTLLLAPRDYPLTPGLYGAYREAWHLLREK
;
A
#
# COMPACT_ATOMS: atom_id res chain seq x y z
N MET A 1 -16.73 -53.78 -24.41
CA MET A 1 -16.09 -52.80 -25.33
C MET A 1 -16.55 -51.41 -24.92
N GLN A 2 -15.87 -50.74 -23.98
CA GLN A 2 -15.03 -49.53 -24.24
C GLN A 2 -15.52 -48.73 -25.45
N SER A 3 -15.91 -47.46 -25.37
CA SER A 3 -15.09 -46.24 -25.16
C SER A 3 -15.86 -45.15 -25.95
N LYS A 4 -15.96 -43.86 -25.66
CA LYS A 4 -15.22 -42.92 -24.83
C LYS A 4 -16.12 -41.68 -24.65
N ARG A 5 -16.20 -41.16 -23.43
CA ARG A 5 -16.49 -39.74 -23.19
C ARG A 5 -15.31 -38.92 -23.71
N SER A 6 -15.54 -37.91 -24.54
CA SER A 6 -14.56 -36.86 -24.81
C SER A 6 -15.05 -35.54 -24.22
N ARG A 7 -14.60 -35.28 -22.99
CA ARG A 7 -14.46 -33.93 -22.43
C ARG A 7 -13.29 -33.26 -23.16
N GLY A 8 -13.52 -32.09 -23.75
CA GLY A 8 -12.46 -31.17 -24.19
C GLY A 8 -12.85 -29.77 -23.76
N ALA A 9 -12.59 -29.40 -22.51
CA ALA A 9 -11.42 -28.61 -22.13
C ALA A 9 -11.42 -27.23 -22.81
N GLY A 10 -12.19 -26.31 -22.23
CA GLY A 10 -11.99 -24.88 -22.44
C GLY A 10 -10.55 -24.51 -22.06
N ARG A 11 -9.71 -24.25 -23.06
CA ARG A 11 -8.39 -23.69 -22.86
C ARG A 11 -8.56 -22.28 -22.31
N SER A 12 -8.36 -22.11 -21.00
CA SER A 12 -8.08 -20.79 -20.44
C SER A 12 -6.87 -20.23 -21.18
N ARG A 13 -7.03 -19.12 -21.89
CA ARG A 13 -5.90 -18.38 -22.47
C ARG A 13 -4.96 -18.00 -21.33
N SER A 14 -3.87 -18.75 -21.17
CA SER A 14 -2.77 -18.35 -20.31
C SER A 14 -2.19 -17.06 -20.90
N GLN A 15 -2.47 -15.93 -20.27
CA GLN A 15 -1.85 -14.67 -20.67
C GLN A 15 -0.33 -14.84 -20.56
N GLY A 16 0.36 -14.62 -21.67
CA GLY A 16 1.82 -14.68 -21.72
C GLY A 16 2.48 -13.71 -20.74
N PRO A 17 3.79 -13.85 -20.48
CA PRO A 17 4.49 -12.98 -19.54
C PRO A 17 4.40 -11.51 -20.00
N LYS A 18 3.76 -10.68 -19.18
CA LYS A 18 3.64 -9.23 -19.43
C LYS A 18 5.02 -8.58 -19.59
N THR A 19 5.15 -7.66 -20.55
CA THR A 19 6.33 -6.81 -20.72
C THR A 19 6.57 -5.91 -19.50
N ALA A 20 7.79 -5.39 -19.34
CA ALA A 20 8.13 -4.49 -18.24
C ALA A 20 7.21 -3.26 -18.19
N ARG A 21 6.93 -2.66 -19.36
CA ARG A 21 6.02 -1.50 -19.51
C ARG A 21 4.58 -1.82 -19.11
N GLU A 22 4.05 -2.98 -19.49
CA GLU A 22 2.70 -3.39 -19.12
C GLU A 22 2.57 -3.66 -17.61
N ARG A 23 3.61 -4.25 -17.01
CA ARG A 23 3.67 -4.44 -15.55
C ARG A 23 3.72 -3.10 -14.82
N GLU A 24 4.50 -2.15 -15.33
CA GLU A 24 4.61 -0.81 -14.78
C GLU A 24 3.29 -0.06 -14.87
N LEU A 25 2.62 -0.06 -16.03
CA LEU A 25 1.27 0.52 -16.19
C LEU A 25 0.26 -0.13 -15.25
N THR A 26 0.30 -1.45 -15.09
CA THR A 26 -0.58 -2.17 -14.15
C THR A 26 -0.26 -1.80 -12.70
N THR A 27 0.99 -1.51 -12.38
CA THR A 27 1.42 -1.15 -11.01
C THR A 27 1.09 0.30 -10.71
N LYS A 28 1.32 1.21 -11.66
CA LYS A 28 0.96 2.62 -11.57
C LYS A 28 -0.56 2.77 -11.39
N ARG A 29 -1.36 2.12 -12.24
CA ARG A 29 -2.83 2.15 -12.14
C ARG A 29 -3.32 1.61 -10.80
N ARG A 30 -2.67 0.59 -10.23
CA ARG A 30 -2.99 0.08 -8.88
C ARG A 30 -2.65 1.09 -7.78
N GLY A 31 -1.55 1.81 -7.93
CA GLY A 31 -1.19 2.94 -7.06
C GLY A 31 -2.26 4.03 -7.11
N GLU A 32 -2.60 4.51 -8.30
CA GLU A 32 -3.63 5.54 -8.52
C GLU A 32 -5.00 5.14 -7.93
N LEU A 33 -5.41 3.88 -8.12
CA LEU A 33 -6.64 3.36 -7.51
C LEU A 33 -6.57 3.32 -5.98
N SER A 34 -5.41 3.02 -5.41
CA SER A 34 -5.22 3.01 -3.95
C SER A 34 -5.17 4.42 -3.37
N GLU A 35 -4.62 5.38 -4.10
CA GLU A 35 -4.69 6.81 -3.75
C GLU A 35 -6.15 7.29 -3.73
N LEU A 36 -6.95 6.95 -4.74
CA LEU A 36 -8.38 7.27 -4.77
C LEU A 36 -9.14 6.60 -3.62
N ALA A 37 -8.86 5.32 -3.36
CA ALA A 37 -9.46 4.59 -2.24
C ALA A 37 -9.07 5.23 -0.89
N PHE A 38 -7.84 5.71 -0.76
CA PHE A 38 -7.38 6.44 0.42
C PHE A 38 -8.17 7.73 0.61
N VAL A 39 -8.31 8.56 -0.43
CA VAL A 39 -9.09 9.81 -0.36
C VAL A 39 -10.52 9.53 0.08
N TYR A 40 -11.18 8.54 -0.54
CA TYR A 40 -12.52 8.13 -0.16
C TYR A 40 -12.57 7.70 1.31
N LYS A 41 -11.68 6.80 1.73
CA LYS A 41 -11.64 6.27 3.10
C LYS A 41 -11.38 7.38 4.13
N ALA A 42 -10.39 8.24 3.90
CA ALA A 42 -10.08 9.35 4.78
C ALA A 42 -11.26 10.33 4.89
N ALA A 43 -11.88 10.69 3.77
CA ALA A 43 -13.07 11.56 3.76
C ALA A 43 -14.25 10.92 4.53
N THR A 44 -14.50 9.62 4.38
CA THR A 44 -15.56 8.93 5.15
C THR A 44 -15.30 8.91 6.64
N GLN A 45 -14.05 9.06 7.06
CA GLN A 45 -13.67 9.18 8.47
C GLN A 45 -13.64 10.63 8.98
N GLY A 46 -14.06 11.59 8.16
CA GLY A 46 -14.14 13.01 8.54
C GLY A 46 -12.80 13.76 8.47
N PHE A 47 -11.80 13.22 7.78
CA PHE A 47 -10.56 13.95 7.53
C PHE A 47 -10.69 14.84 6.29
N HIS A 48 -10.07 16.02 6.33
CA HIS A 48 -9.92 16.85 5.14
C HIS A 48 -8.62 16.45 4.42
N VAL A 49 -8.70 16.25 3.10
CA VAL A 49 -7.59 15.75 2.29
C VAL A 49 -7.24 16.77 1.22
N ALA A 50 -5.98 17.18 1.16
CA ALA A 50 -5.43 18.03 0.11
C ALA A 50 -4.38 17.27 -0.69
N LYS A 51 -4.40 17.40 -2.02
CA LYS A 51 -3.38 16.84 -2.91
C LYS A 51 -2.47 17.99 -3.39
N PRO A 52 -1.13 17.90 -3.21
CA PRO A 52 -0.21 18.87 -3.80
C PRO A 52 -0.29 18.82 -5.33
N TYR A 53 -0.02 19.94 -5.98
CA TYR A 53 0.00 20.00 -7.44
C TYR A 53 1.30 19.40 -7.98
N GLY A 54 1.18 18.35 -8.79
CA GLY A 54 2.31 17.62 -9.39
C GLY A 54 2.81 16.44 -8.55
N ASP A 55 3.75 15.68 -9.12
CA ASP A 55 4.27 14.42 -8.54
C ASP A 55 5.72 14.57 -8.01
N SER A 56 6.17 15.80 -7.80
CA SER A 56 7.56 16.10 -7.38
C SER A 56 7.78 15.93 -5.87
N GLU A 57 6.70 16.01 -5.09
CA GLU A 57 6.73 15.94 -3.64
C GLU A 57 7.02 14.51 -3.14
N ARG A 58 7.40 14.41 -1.86
CA ARG A 58 7.74 13.14 -1.22
C ARG A 58 6.54 12.44 -0.57
N TYR A 59 5.39 13.08 -0.57
CA TYR A 59 4.13 12.61 -0.04
C TYR A 59 3.04 12.80 -1.11
N ASP A 60 2.00 11.99 -1.05
CA ASP A 60 0.91 12.03 -2.04
C ASP A 60 -0.22 12.96 -1.59
N PHE A 61 -0.41 13.12 -0.28
CA PHE A 61 -1.49 13.92 0.31
C PHE A 61 -1.04 14.66 1.58
N ILE A 62 -1.72 15.76 1.86
CA ILE A 62 -1.78 16.38 3.19
C ILE A 62 -3.14 16.04 3.76
N LEU A 63 -3.15 15.50 4.97
CA LEU A 63 -4.35 15.18 5.71
C LEU A 63 -4.46 16.10 6.91
N GLU A 64 -5.56 16.85 7.00
CA GLU A 64 -5.84 17.75 8.10
C GLU A 64 -6.75 17.05 9.12
N ALA A 65 -6.31 17.08 10.37
CA ALA A 65 -7.05 16.56 11.52
C ALA A 65 -6.98 17.58 12.67
N GLY A 66 -8.07 18.32 12.87
CA GLY A 66 -8.12 19.40 13.86
C GLY A 66 -7.22 20.57 13.46
N HIS A 67 -6.13 20.78 14.22
CA HIS A 67 -5.17 21.88 13.97
C HIS A 67 -3.82 21.40 13.40
N ARG A 68 -3.71 20.12 13.04
CA ARG A 68 -2.49 19.52 12.50
C ARG A 68 -2.68 19.12 11.04
N LEU A 69 -1.60 19.28 10.30
CA LEU A 69 -1.45 18.82 8.92
C LEU A 69 -0.44 17.68 8.90
N TRP A 70 -0.84 16.54 8.35
CA TRP A 70 0.00 15.35 8.21
C TRP A 70 0.36 15.11 6.75
N ARG A 71 1.65 14.94 6.46
CA ARG A 71 2.14 14.53 5.14
C ARG A 71 2.07 13.02 5.04
N ILE A 72 1.23 12.55 4.12
CA ILE A 72 0.89 11.15 3.95
C ILE A 72 1.48 10.62 2.64
N GLN A 73 2.29 9.57 2.74
CA GLN A 73 2.66 8.76 1.58
C GLN A 73 1.79 7.50 1.55
N VAL A 74 1.01 7.33 0.49
CA VAL A 74 0.23 6.12 0.22
C VAL A 74 1.10 5.12 -0.50
N LYS A 75 1.01 3.85 -0.06
CA LYS A 75 1.63 2.70 -0.73
C LYS A 75 0.59 1.61 -0.90
N ALA A 76 0.66 0.91 -2.01
CA ALA A 76 -0.23 -0.20 -2.31
C ALA A 76 0.54 -1.51 -2.42
N THR A 77 -0.04 -2.61 -1.94
CA THR A 77 0.52 -3.94 -2.19
C THR A 77 -0.56 -4.97 -2.48
N THR A 78 -0.20 -5.91 -3.34
CA THR A 78 -0.91 -7.17 -3.60
C THR A 78 0.00 -8.37 -3.35
N THR A 79 1.25 -8.12 -2.96
CA THR A 79 2.31 -9.12 -2.98
C THR A 79 2.45 -9.72 -1.59
N LEU A 80 2.04 -10.98 -1.47
CA LEU A 80 2.29 -11.82 -0.31
C LEU A 80 3.60 -12.62 -0.53
N ARG A 81 4.52 -12.60 0.43
CA ARG A 81 5.70 -13.48 0.45
C ARG A 81 5.91 -14.01 1.86
N ASN A 82 6.20 -15.30 1.98
CA ASN A 82 6.42 -15.97 3.26
C ASN A 82 5.30 -15.67 4.29
N GLY A 83 4.05 -15.62 3.82
CA GLY A 83 2.88 -15.35 4.65
C GLY A 83 2.63 -13.88 5.02
N ARG A 84 3.47 -12.94 4.59
CA ARG A 84 3.33 -11.50 4.91
C ARG A 84 3.26 -10.63 3.67
N TYR A 85 2.57 -9.50 3.77
CA TYR A 85 2.52 -8.50 2.71
C TYR A 85 3.76 -7.62 2.74
N HIS A 86 4.39 -7.48 1.58
CA HIS A 86 5.57 -6.63 1.42
C HIS A 86 5.16 -5.24 0.94
N VAL A 87 5.51 -4.21 1.71
CA VAL A 87 5.30 -2.80 1.34
C VAL A 87 6.64 -2.09 1.32
N ASN A 88 6.98 -1.45 0.21
CA ASN A 88 8.21 -0.69 0.10
C ASN A 88 8.05 0.68 0.79
N CYS A 89 8.77 0.91 1.88
CA CYS A 89 8.86 2.19 2.59
C CYS A 89 10.16 2.94 2.24
N ARG A 90 10.51 2.94 0.95
CA ARG A 90 11.74 3.53 0.42
C ARG A 90 11.42 4.40 -0.80
N ARG A 91 12.24 5.43 -0.99
CA ARG A 91 12.26 6.24 -2.21
C ARG A 91 13.38 5.80 -3.14
N ARG A 92 13.16 6.02 -4.43
CA ARG A 92 14.19 5.82 -5.46
C ARG A 92 14.88 7.16 -5.70
N THR A 93 16.20 7.21 -5.54
CA THR A 93 17.04 8.35 -5.87
C THR A 93 18.05 7.95 -6.95
N HIS A 94 18.70 8.93 -7.58
CA HIS A 94 19.70 8.69 -8.63
C HIS A 94 20.87 7.77 -8.19
N GLY A 95 21.11 7.65 -6.87
CA GLY A 95 22.18 6.83 -6.30
C GLY A 95 21.71 5.57 -5.56
N GLY A 96 20.41 5.25 -5.54
CA GLY A 96 19.91 4.03 -4.89
C GLY A 96 18.54 4.14 -4.24
N LEU A 97 18.26 3.21 -3.32
CA LEU A 97 17.02 3.17 -2.54
C LEU A 97 17.29 3.73 -1.15
N VAL A 98 16.62 4.83 -0.80
CA VAL A 98 16.83 5.53 0.47
C VAL A 98 15.55 5.46 1.31
N PRO A 99 15.63 5.24 2.64
CA PRO A 99 14.47 5.36 3.52
C PRO A 99 13.89 6.78 3.50
N TYR A 100 12.60 6.90 3.80
CA TYR A 100 11.97 8.20 4.05
C TYR A 100 12.50 8.80 5.35
N ARG A 101 12.56 10.13 5.40
CA ARG A 101 12.91 10.87 6.63
C ARG A 101 11.68 11.49 7.29
N PRO A 102 11.68 11.70 8.61
CA PRO A 102 10.59 12.39 9.31
C PRO A 102 10.31 13.80 8.79
N GLU A 103 11.31 14.46 8.22
CA GLU A 103 11.13 15.80 7.63
C GLU A 103 10.43 15.76 6.27
N GLU A 104 10.22 14.59 5.66
CA GLU A 104 9.62 14.45 4.33
C GLU A 104 8.17 13.93 4.38
N VAL A 105 7.90 12.99 5.28
CA VAL A 105 6.64 12.27 5.40
C VAL A 105 6.39 11.98 6.87
N ASP A 106 5.18 12.21 7.36
CA ASP A 106 4.82 11.94 8.76
C ASP A 106 4.29 10.50 8.93
N PHE A 107 3.49 10.04 7.96
CA PHE A 107 2.94 8.68 7.95
C PHE A 107 3.05 7.99 6.59
N ILE A 108 3.32 6.68 6.64
CA ILE A 108 3.13 5.77 5.52
C ILE A 108 1.79 5.07 5.71
N VAL A 109 0.88 5.28 4.77
CA VAL A 109 -0.41 4.60 4.72
C VAL A 109 -0.33 3.48 3.68
N ALA A 110 -0.38 2.24 4.15
CA ALA A 110 -0.30 1.07 3.28
C ALA A 110 -1.67 0.43 3.06
N HIS A 111 -2.06 0.33 1.79
CA HIS A 111 -3.26 -0.36 1.34
C HIS A 111 -2.94 -1.80 0.92
N ILE A 112 -3.49 -2.75 1.66
CA ILE A 112 -3.49 -4.18 1.35
C ILE A 112 -4.70 -4.48 0.46
N ILE A 113 -4.51 -4.34 -0.85
CA ILE A 113 -5.60 -4.43 -1.84
C ILE A 113 -6.42 -5.73 -1.71
N PRO A 114 -5.82 -6.93 -1.54
CA PRO A 114 -6.59 -8.17 -1.46
C PRO A 114 -7.52 -8.26 -0.24
N GLU A 115 -7.25 -7.48 0.82
CA GLU A 115 -8.00 -7.52 2.07
C GLU A 115 -8.81 -6.25 2.34
N ASP A 116 -8.74 -5.26 1.44
CA ASP A 116 -9.20 -3.89 1.68
C ASP A 116 -8.80 -3.39 3.08
N GLY A 117 -7.53 -3.64 3.42
CA GLY A 117 -6.97 -3.37 4.75
C GLY A 117 -5.99 -2.21 4.72
N TRP A 118 -6.04 -1.37 5.75
CA TRP A 118 -5.18 -0.20 5.88
C TRP A 118 -4.21 -0.36 7.04
N PHE A 119 -2.96 0.02 6.84
CA PHE A 119 -1.97 0.19 7.90
C PHE A 119 -1.52 1.63 7.94
N ILE A 120 -1.63 2.25 9.12
CA ILE A 120 -1.30 3.66 9.35
C ILE A 120 -0.02 3.70 10.19
N VAL A 121 1.14 3.79 9.53
CA VAL A 121 2.44 3.62 10.19
C VAL A 121 3.16 4.96 10.30
N PRO A 122 3.44 5.46 11.52
CA PRO A 122 4.28 6.64 11.71
C PRO A 122 5.67 6.42 11.12
N ILE A 123 6.22 7.45 10.48
CA ILE A 123 7.55 7.35 9.88
C ILE A 123 8.64 6.98 10.89
N ALA A 124 8.52 7.44 12.14
CA ALA A 124 9.45 7.13 13.23
C ALA A 124 9.57 5.62 13.48
N VAL A 125 8.50 4.87 13.23
CA VAL A 125 8.46 3.40 13.39
C VAL A 125 9.01 2.69 12.14
N ALA A 126 8.85 3.30 10.97
CA ALA A 126 9.39 2.81 9.70
C ALA A 126 10.84 3.27 9.43
N GLN A 127 11.42 4.10 10.30
CA GLN A 127 12.71 4.74 10.11
C GLN A 127 13.82 3.69 10.01
N GLY A 128 14.70 3.84 9.02
CA GLY A 128 15.79 2.89 8.75
C GLY A 128 15.35 1.59 8.04
N HIS A 129 14.05 1.33 7.92
CA HIS A 129 13.53 0.20 7.17
C HIS A 129 13.24 0.59 5.72
N THR A 130 13.53 -0.31 4.78
CA THR A 130 13.22 -0.12 3.35
C THR A 130 11.97 -0.89 2.92
N THR A 131 11.54 -1.87 3.73
CA THR A 131 10.35 -2.69 3.50
C THR A 131 9.64 -2.94 4.83
N LEU A 132 8.32 -2.78 4.85
CA LEU A 132 7.44 -3.19 5.94
C LEU A 132 6.87 -4.58 5.63
N LEU A 133 6.87 -5.45 6.63
CA LEU A 133 6.28 -6.78 6.57
C LEU A 133 4.98 -6.78 7.36
N LEU A 134 3.86 -6.69 6.64
CA LEU A 134 2.54 -6.53 7.25
C LEU A 134 1.84 -7.88 7.31
N ALA A 135 1.30 -8.22 8.48
CA ALA A 135 0.56 -9.46 8.68
C ALA A 135 -0.82 -9.36 8.00
N PRO A 136 -1.27 -10.41 7.29
CA PRO A 136 -2.66 -10.60 6.90
C PRO A 136 -3.65 -10.48 8.06
N ARG A 137 -4.93 -10.25 7.77
CA ARG A 137 -6.00 -10.18 8.79
C ARG A 137 -6.03 -11.43 9.67
N ASP A 138 -6.05 -12.59 9.04
CA ASP A 138 -6.20 -13.89 9.72
C ASP A 138 -4.85 -14.59 9.90
N TYR A 139 -3.80 -13.82 10.18
CA TYR A 139 -2.46 -14.36 10.29
C TYR A 139 -2.37 -15.31 11.51
N PRO A 140 -1.95 -16.58 11.32
CA PRO A 140 -2.02 -17.60 12.37
C PRO A 140 -0.97 -17.43 13.48
N LEU A 141 0.00 -16.54 13.28
CA LEU A 141 1.07 -16.22 14.22
C LEU A 141 0.89 -14.80 14.76
N THR A 142 1.81 -14.37 15.62
CA THR A 142 1.77 -13.01 16.15
C THR A 142 1.70 -11.97 15.01
N PRO A 143 0.89 -10.90 15.16
CA PRO A 143 0.71 -9.84 14.16
C PRO A 143 2.00 -9.10 13.75
N GLY A 144 3.11 -9.38 14.41
CA GLY A 144 4.41 -8.77 14.16
C GLY A 144 4.49 -7.32 14.64
N LEU A 145 5.62 -6.68 14.33
CA LEU A 145 5.94 -5.31 14.76
C LEU A 145 4.87 -4.29 14.35
N TYR A 146 4.25 -4.49 13.18
CA TYR A 146 3.33 -3.51 12.61
C TYR A 146 1.84 -3.83 12.87
N GLY A 147 1.53 -4.89 13.62
CA GLY A 147 0.15 -5.33 13.84
C GLY A 147 -0.73 -4.28 14.51
N ALA A 148 -0.17 -3.52 15.45
CA ALA A 148 -0.87 -2.44 16.16
C ALA A 148 -1.29 -1.27 15.24
N TYR A 149 -0.70 -1.17 14.05
CA TYR A 149 -0.95 -0.10 13.10
C TYR A 149 -2.04 -0.45 12.07
N ARG A 150 -2.63 -1.65 12.13
CA ARG A 150 -3.74 -2.05 11.27
C ARG A 150 -5.00 -1.27 11.65
N GLU A 151 -5.61 -0.59 10.68
CA GLU A 151 -6.74 0.34 10.85
C GLU A 151 -6.50 1.42 11.93
N ALA A 152 -5.24 1.76 12.20
CA ALA A 152 -4.86 2.72 13.24
C ALA A 152 -5.09 4.19 12.84
N TRP A 153 -6.25 4.48 12.26
CA TRP A 153 -6.64 5.83 11.83
C TRP A 153 -6.73 6.83 12.97
N HIS A 154 -6.91 6.36 14.20
CA HIS A 154 -6.88 7.18 15.40
C HIS A 154 -5.55 7.94 15.58
N LEU A 155 -4.43 7.37 15.12
CA LEU A 155 -3.10 8.01 15.20
C LEU A 155 -3.05 9.33 14.42
N LEU A 156 -3.85 9.47 13.36
CA LEU A 156 -3.95 10.71 12.58
C LEU A 156 -4.77 11.79 13.31
N ARG A 157 -5.47 11.44 14.40
CA ARG A 157 -6.26 12.37 15.22
C ARG A 157 -5.55 12.79 16.50
N GLU A 158 -4.43 12.14 16.84
CA GLU A 158 -3.74 12.38 18.10
C GLU A 158 -3.02 13.74 18.12
N LYS A 159 -3.11 14.38 19.31
CA LYS A 159 -2.76 15.79 19.58
C LYS A 159 -1.26 16.05 19.67
#